data_AF-A0A426ZJJ4-F1
#
_entry.id   AF-A0A426ZJJ4-F1
#
_cell.length_a   1.000
_cell.length_b   1.000
_cell.length_c   1.000
_cell.angle_alpha   90.00
_cell.angle_beta   90.00
_cell.angle_gamma   90.00
#
_symmetry.space_group_name_H-M   'P 1'
#
loop_
_entity.id
_entity.type
_entity.pdbx_description
1 polymer ?
#
loop_
_entity_poly.entity_id
_entity_poly.type
_entity_poly.pdbx_seq_one_letter_code
_entity_poly.pdbx_strand_id
1 'polypeptide(L)'
;MEERRLRDLWKEARELSFGTSGEVERLESPPTPLRFLRDYVAANKPCVISRAATIHWPAIARSLWSDDAYLCRALNGRSVSVHLTPHGRADSLAPLPSAPDGGRGLCFASACSRSMEFSEALHIIAATGSPSSPVVAYAQQQNDCFRAEYSALAADVEPHIPWATEALACLPDAVNLWIGNGRSETSFHKDHYENLYVVVTGKKHFLLLPPTEAHRLYVRSYPAAQYVARTSSSSEVLFSLYWPLRSPQLVLFLMVRYAAGNGRAEAGNVGA
;
A
#
# COMPACT_ATOMS: atom_id res chain seq x y z
N MET A 1 5.08 23.97 -27.75
CA MET A 1 4.95 25.12 -26.81
C MET A 1 4.31 24.68 -25.49
N GLU A 2 3.21 23.93 -25.54
CA GLU A 2 2.48 23.42 -24.37
C GLU A 2 3.30 22.45 -23.50
N GLU A 3 3.98 21.48 -24.12
CA GLU A 3 4.85 20.53 -23.40
C GLU A 3 6.00 21.23 -22.65
N ARG A 4 6.50 22.35 -23.18
CA ARG A 4 7.52 23.17 -22.51
C ARG A 4 6.93 23.87 -21.28
N ARG A 5 5.74 24.46 -21.38
CA ARG A 5 5.09 25.15 -20.26
C ARG A 5 4.74 24.19 -19.12
N LEU A 6 4.25 22.99 -19.44
CA LEU A 6 4.06 21.92 -18.45
C LEU A 6 5.40 21.53 -17.81
N ARG A 7 6.46 21.46 -18.62
CA ARG A 7 7.84 21.25 -18.17
C ARG A 7 8.52 22.43 -17.46
N ASP A 8 7.88 23.58 -17.35
CA ASP A 8 8.41 24.69 -16.55
C ASP A 8 7.60 24.75 -15.25
N LEU A 9 6.27 24.66 -15.34
CA LEU A 9 5.35 24.60 -14.21
C LEU A 9 5.68 23.48 -13.21
N TRP A 10 5.96 22.26 -13.68
CA TRP A 10 6.32 21.14 -12.79
C TRP A 10 7.64 21.37 -12.02
N LYS A 11 8.62 22.06 -12.62
CA LYS A 11 9.93 22.33 -12.03
C LYS A 11 9.74 23.37 -10.95
N GLU A 12 9.05 24.45 -11.27
CA GLU A 12 8.71 25.51 -10.32
C GLU A 12 7.88 24.96 -9.15
N ALA A 13 6.85 24.15 -9.43
CA ALA A 13 6.04 23.52 -8.39
C ALA A 13 6.87 22.59 -7.50
N ARG A 14 7.79 21.82 -8.08
CA ARG A 14 8.68 20.92 -7.34
C ARG A 14 9.68 21.70 -6.49
N GLU A 15 10.32 22.72 -7.05
CA GLU A 15 11.27 23.59 -6.36
C GLU A 15 10.61 24.32 -5.18
N LEU A 16 9.40 24.86 -5.39
CA LEU A 16 8.65 25.56 -4.34
C LEU A 16 8.14 24.61 -3.25
N SER A 17 7.66 23.43 -3.63
CA SER A 17 7.00 22.51 -2.70
C SER A 17 7.97 21.56 -2.01
N PHE A 18 8.96 21.02 -2.72
CA PHE A 18 9.84 19.95 -2.21
C PHE A 18 11.33 20.33 -2.23
N GLY A 19 11.68 21.48 -2.80
CA GLY A 19 13.07 21.85 -3.04
C GLY A 19 13.73 20.98 -4.12
N THR A 20 15.06 21.10 -4.24
CA THR A 20 15.85 20.44 -5.28
C THR A 20 16.60 19.20 -4.79
N SER A 21 16.67 18.95 -3.48
CA SER A 21 17.42 17.81 -2.92
C SER A 21 16.81 16.46 -3.28
N GLY A 22 15.48 16.41 -3.49
CA GLY A 22 14.75 15.16 -3.70
C GLY A 22 14.69 14.27 -2.45
N GLU A 23 15.14 14.76 -1.31
CA GLU A 23 15.12 14.04 -0.03
C GLU A 23 13.78 14.24 0.68
N VAL A 24 13.31 13.19 1.36
CA VAL A 24 12.16 13.25 2.25
C VAL A 24 12.63 13.69 3.64
N GLU A 25 12.03 14.74 4.19
CA GLU A 25 12.39 15.27 5.51
C GLU A 25 12.25 14.18 6.60
N ARG A 26 13.22 14.14 7.52
CA ARG A 26 13.21 13.23 8.66
C ARG A 26 12.97 14.00 9.96
N LEU A 27 11.98 13.56 10.74
CA LEU A 27 11.66 14.09 12.05
C LEU A 27 12.16 13.16 13.15
N GLU A 28 12.95 13.69 14.08
CA GLU A 28 13.49 12.90 15.20
C GLU A 28 12.44 12.53 16.26
N SER A 29 11.29 13.22 16.28
CA SER A 29 10.19 12.98 17.21
C SER A 29 8.83 13.26 16.56
N PRO A 30 7.72 12.75 17.13
CA PRO A 30 6.38 13.09 16.69
C PRO A 30 6.14 14.60 16.59
N PRO A 31 5.57 15.11 15.49
CA PRO A 31 5.16 16.50 15.41
C PRO A 31 3.96 16.78 16.33
N THR A 32 3.76 18.05 16.70
CA THR A 32 2.47 18.46 17.25
C THR A 32 1.39 18.36 16.18
N PRO A 33 0.10 18.19 16.55
CA PRO A 33 -1.00 18.13 15.58
C PRO A 33 -1.03 19.32 14.61
N LEU A 34 -0.86 20.54 15.13
CA LEU A 34 -0.79 21.76 14.31
C LEU A 34 0.38 21.75 13.33
N ARG A 35 1.57 21.33 13.78
CA ARG A 35 2.74 21.23 12.91
C ARG A 35 2.51 20.19 11.82
N PHE A 36 1.96 19.03 12.18
CA PHE A 36 1.66 17.96 11.22
C PHE A 36 0.70 18.43 10.13
N LEU A 37 -0.39 19.08 10.53
CA LEU A 37 -1.39 19.61 9.61
C LEU A 37 -0.80 20.68 8.68
N ARG A 38 -0.11 21.67 9.24
CA ARG A 38 0.41 22.82 8.50
C ARG A 38 1.56 22.45 7.56
N ASP A 39 2.55 21.72 8.05
CA ASP A 39 3.82 21.54 7.35
C ASP A 39 3.80 20.36 6.36
N TYR A 40 2.95 19.35 6.62
CA TYR A 40 2.93 18.10 5.84
C TYR A 40 1.60 17.86 5.14
N VAL A 41 0.48 17.82 5.86
CA VAL A 41 -0.83 17.50 5.27
C VAL A 41 -1.26 18.59 4.29
N ALA A 42 -1.39 19.84 4.76
CA ALA A 42 -1.85 20.97 3.94
C ALA A 42 -0.90 21.27 2.77
N ALA A 43 0.39 20.99 2.94
CA ALA A 43 1.40 21.19 1.91
C ALA A 43 1.56 19.97 0.98
N ASN A 44 0.83 18.88 1.22
CA ASN A 44 0.94 17.60 0.51
C ASN A 44 2.40 17.07 0.44
N LYS A 45 3.13 17.15 1.57
CA LYS A 45 4.53 16.74 1.67
C LYS A 45 4.71 15.46 2.47
N PRO A 46 5.45 14.47 1.96
CA PRO A 46 5.82 13.31 2.75
C PRO A 46 6.87 13.70 3.80
N CYS A 47 6.87 12.98 4.93
CA CYS A 47 7.95 12.98 5.89
C CYS A 47 8.20 11.56 6.43
N VAL A 48 9.38 11.34 7.00
CA VAL A 48 9.68 10.14 7.77
C VAL A 48 9.83 10.55 9.22
N ILE A 49 9.03 9.96 10.10
CA ILE A 49 9.13 10.20 11.55
C ILE A 49 9.93 9.04 12.14
N SER A 50 10.87 9.37 13.02
CA SER A 50 11.74 8.39 13.67
C SER A 50 10.91 7.38 14.48
N ARG A 51 11.59 6.30 14.90
CA ARG A 51 11.00 5.28 15.78
C ARG A 51 10.48 5.84 17.11
N ALA A 52 10.86 7.05 17.51
CA ALA A 52 10.31 7.70 18.71
C ALA A 52 8.77 7.80 18.69
N ALA A 53 8.14 7.81 17.51
CA ALA A 53 6.68 7.83 17.39
C ALA A 53 5.97 6.54 17.76
N THR A 54 6.68 5.41 17.79
CA THR A 54 6.08 4.08 17.98
C THR A 54 6.89 3.18 18.91
N ILE A 55 7.99 3.69 19.49
CA ILE A 55 8.90 2.90 20.35
C ILE A 55 8.20 2.33 21.59
N HIS A 56 7.08 2.92 22.02
CA HIS A 56 6.27 2.46 23.14
C HIS A 56 5.37 1.26 22.81
N TRP A 57 5.14 0.96 21.53
CA TRP A 57 4.33 -0.18 21.12
C TRP A 57 4.99 -1.50 21.53
N PRO A 58 4.31 -2.44 22.22
CA PRO A 58 4.90 -3.73 22.58
C PRO A 58 5.48 -4.50 21.39
N ALA A 59 4.89 -4.38 20.20
CA ALA A 59 5.41 -4.91 18.94
C ALA A 59 6.89 -4.53 18.70
N ILE A 60 7.26 -3.31 19.10
CA ILE A 60 8.59 -2.72 18.91
C ILE A 60 9.41 -2.76 20.22
N ALA A 61 8.85 -2.27 21.33
CA ALA A 61 9.53 -2.16 22.63
C ALA A 61 10.04 -3.50 23.16
N ARG A 62 9.29 -4.57 22.90
CA ARG A 62 9.59 -5.94 23.32
C ARG A 62 9.92 -6.85 22.15
N SER A 63 10.06 -6.29 20.94
CA SER A 63 10.36 -7.02 19.70
C SER A 63 9.40 -8.18 19.41
N LEU A 64 8.13 -8.10 19.87
CA LEU A 64 7.18 -9.22 19.74
C LEU A 64 6.95 -9.62 18.28
N TRP A 65 6.90 -8.65 17.37
CA TRP A 65 6.69 -8.90 15.94
C TRP A 65 7.98 -9.23 15.18
N SER A 66 9.09 -9.44 15.88
CA SER A 66 10.29 -10.10 15.34
C SER A 66 10.36 -11.58 15.73
N ASP A 67 9.45 -12.07 16.57
CA ASP A 67 9.37 -13.47 17.01
C ASP A 67 8.23 -14.18 16.26
N ASP A 68 8.60 -14.96 15.24
CA ASP A 68 7.65 -15.77 14.46
C ASP A 68 6.87 -16.75 15.35
N ALA A 69 7.48 -17.29 16.41
CA ALA A 69 6.81 -18.20 17.32
C ALA A 69 5.78 -17.46 18.18
N TYR A 70 6.03 -16.20 18.56
CA TYR A 70 5.02 -15.34 19.17
C TYR A 70 3.85 -15.09 18.23
N LEU A 71 4.11 -14.65 16.99
CA LEU A 71 3.06 -14.37 16.01
C LEU A 71 2.20 -15.61 15.73
N CYS A 72 2.83 -16.77 15.52
CA CYS A 72 2.13 -18.04 15.33
C CYS A 72 1.30 -18.45 16.55
N ARG A 73 1.78 -18.22 17.78
CA ARG A 73 0.99 -18.51 19.00
C ARG A 73 -0.19 -17.54 19.14
N ALA A 74 0.03 -16.24 18.93
CA ALA A 74 -0.99 -15.22 19.11
C ALA A 74 -2.13 -15.33 18.08
N LEU A 75 -1.80 -15.72 16.84
CA LEU A 75 -2.74 -15.89 15.74
C LEU A 75 -3.10 -17.36 15.47
N ASN A 76 -2.86 -18.25 16.42
CA ASN A 76 -3.23 -19.66 16.29
C ASN A 76 -4.73 -19.81 16.05
N GLY A 77 -5.12 -20.60 15.04
CA GLY A 77 -6.51 -20.81 14.66
C GLY A 77 -7.12 -19.65 13.84
N ARG A 78 -6.32 -18.65 13.44
CA ARG A 78 -6.76 -17.53 12.62
C ARG A 78 -6.40 -17.76 11.16
N SER A 79 -7.40 -17.63 10.29
CA SER A 79 -7.18 -17.59 8.85
C SER A 79 -6.94 -16.15 8.38
N VAL A 80 -5.97 -15.97 7.50
CA VAL A 80 -5.57 -14.68 6.94
C VAL A 80 -5.54 -14.74 5.42
N SER A 81 -5.68 -13.58 4.78
CA SER A 81 -5.70 -13.45 3.33
C SER A 81 -4.29 -13.27 2.77
N VAL A 82 -3.84 -14.21 1.94
CA VAL A 82 -2.52 -14.21 1.29
C VAL A 82 -2.67 -14.08 -0.22
N HIS A 83 -1.95 -13.13 -0.80
CA HIS A 83 -1.93 -12.89 -2.24
C HIS A 83 -0.75 -13.63 -2.86
N LEU A 84 -1.05 -14.48 -3.85
CA LEU A 84 -0.07 -15.25 -4.61
C LEU A 84 0.08 -14.68 -6.03
N THR A 85 1.33 -14.49 -6.44
CA THR A 85 1.68 -13.99 -7.78
C THR A 85 2.90 -14.74 -8.31
N PRO A 86 3.10 -14.79 -9.65
CA PRO A 86 4.28 -15.44 -10.22
C PRO A 86 5.59 -14.66 -10.00
N HIS A 87 5.50 -13.33 -9.82
CA HIS A 87 6.65 -12.43 -9.86
C HIS A 87 6.70 -11.44 -8.69
N GLY A 88 5.80 -11.56 -7.72
CA GLY A 88 5.73 -10.65 -6.58
C GLY A 88 4.98 -9.34 -6.80
N ARG A 89 4.45 -9.14 -8.02
CA ARG A 89 3.71 -7.93 -8.42
C ARG A 89 2.23 -8.23 -8.57
N ALA A 90 1.48 -7.97 -7.51
CA ALA A 90 0.03 -7.88 -7.61
C ALA A 90 -0.37 -6.55 -8.24
N ASP A 91 -1.60 -6.47 -8.76
CA ASP A 91 -2.20 -5.23 -9.20
C ASP A 91 -1.25 -4.47 -10.15
N SER A 92 -0.78 -5.19 -11.18
CA SER A 92 0.26 -4.70 -12.09
C SER A 92 -0.01 -5.12 -13.54
N LEU A 93 0.70 -4.50 -14.49
CA LEU A 93 0.58 -4.88 -15.90
C LEU A 93 1.24 -6.24 -16.15
N ALA A 94 0.47 -7.13 -16.77
CA ALA A 94 0.92 -8.46 -17.16
C ALA A 94 0.66 -8.74 -18.65
N PRO A 95 1.53 -9.51 -19.33
CA PRO A 95 1.30 -9.93 -20.72
C PRO A 95 0.00 -10.73 -20.89
N LEU A 96 -0.75 -10.46 -21.95
CA LEU A 96 -1.88 -11.29 -22.36
C LEU A 96 -1.36 -12.60 -22.98
N PRO A 97 -1.86 -13.78 -22.56
CA PRO A 97 -1.35 -15.07 -23.03
C PRO A 97 -1.53 -15.35 -24.53
N SER A 98 -2.39 -14.63 -25.25
CA SER A 98 -2.52 -14.67 -26.72
C SER A 98 -3.43 -13.52 -27.18
N ALA A 99 -2.90 -12.50 -27.87
CA ALA A 99 -3.76 -11.60 -28.63
C ALA A 99 -4.05 -12.24 -30.00
N PRO A 100 -5.29 -12.15 -30.53
CA PRO A 100 -5.65 -12.73 -31.84
C PRO A 100 -4.73 -12.30 -33.01
N ASP A 101 -4.08 -11.14 -32.90
CA ASP A 101 -3.35 -10.53 -34.02
C ASP A 101 -1.81 -10.50 -33.86
N GLY A 102 -1.24 -11.38 -33.02
CA GLY A 102 0.23 -11.40 -32.81
C GLY A 102 0.80 -10.18 -32.07
N GLY A 103 -0.04 -9.29 -31.56
CA GLY A 103 0.34 -8.18 -30.70
C GLY A 103 0.61 -8.61 -29.25
N ARG A 104 1.64 -8.04 -28.61
CA ARG A 104 1.88 -8.17 -27.17
C ARG A 104 0.90 -7.29 -26.39
N GLY A 105 -0.36 -7.71 -26.30
CA GLY A 105 -1.34 -7.01 -25.47
C GLY A 105 -1.02 -7.13 -23.97
N LEU A 106 -1.42 -6.13 -23.18
CA LEU A 106 -1.26 -6.11 -21.73
C LEU A 106 -2.64 -6.15 -21.05
N CYS A 107 -2.68 -6.72 -19.87
CA CYS A 107 -3.81 -6.64 -18.95
C CYS A 107 -3.35 -6.10 -17.59
N PHE A 108 -4.31 -5.65 -16.81
CA PHE A 108 -4.11 -5.30 -15.43
C PHE A 108 -4.45 -6.51 -14.55
N ALA A 109 -3.44 -7.16 -13.99
CA ALA A 109 -3.58 -8.43 -13.27
C ALA A 109 -3.54 -8.25 -11.75
N SER A 110 -4.64 -8.63 -11.10
CA SER A 110 -4.72 -8.79 -9.64
C SER A 110 -4.19 -10.15 -9.19
N ALA A 111 -3.86 -10.29 -7.91
CA ALA A 111 -3.30 -11.52 -7.36
C ALA A 111 -4.34 -12.66 -7.24
N CYS A 112 -3.82 -13.88 -7.13
CA CYS A 112 -4.60 -15.02 -6.64
C CYS A 112 -4.70 -14.91 -5.11
N SER A 113 -5.87 -14.52 -4.58
CA SER A 113 -6.07 -14.45 -3.14
C SER A 113 -6.50 -15.81 -2.59
N ARG A 114 -5.90 -16.22 -1.46
CA ARG A 114 -6.26 -17.42 -0.71
C ARG A 114 -6.36 -17.10 0.77
N SER A 115 -7.38 -17.63 1.42
CA SER A 115 -7.45 -17.67 2.88
C SER A 115 -6.76 -18.94 3.36
N MET A 116 -5.86 -18.82 4.35
CA MET A 116 -5.12 -19.94 4.94
C MET A 116 -4.78 -19.64 6.40
N GLU A 117 -4.40 -20.67 7.15
CA GLU A 117 -3.95 -20.54 8.54
C GLU A 117 -2.74 -19.60 8.63
N PHE A 118 -2.68 -18.73 9.65
CA PHE A 118 -1.60 -17.75 9.78
C PHE A 118 -0.22 -18.42 9.83
N SER A 119 -0.11 -19.55 10.52
CA SER A 119 1.12 -20.32 10.61
C SER A 119 1.61 -20.81 9.24
N GLU A 120 0.70 -21.28 8.39
CA GLU A 120 0.96 -21.65 7.00
C GLU A 120 1.32 -20.41 6.15
N ALA A 121 0.58 -19.32 6.31
CA ALA A 121 0.82 -18.06 5.60
C ALA A 121 2.25 -17.55 5.84
N LEU A 122 2.67 -17.47 7.10
CA LEU A 122 4.01 -16.99 7.47
C LEU A 122 5.10 -17.89 6.88
N HIS A 123 4.91 -19.21 6.94
CA HIS A 123 5.84 -20.18 6.34
C HIS A 123 5.97 -19.99 4.82
N ILE A 124 4.86 -19.87 4.09
CA ILE A 124 4.87 -19.69 2.63
C ILE A 124 5.47 -18.33 2.25
N ILE A 125 5.15 -17.26 2.98
CA ILE A 125 5.73 -15.93 2.74
C ILE A 125 7.25 -15.98 2.90
N ALA A 126 7.77 -16.63 3.94
CA ALA A 126 9.21 -16.80 4.13
C ALA A 126 9.84 -17.66 3.02
N ALA A 127 9.28 -18.83 2.73
CA ALA A 127 9.81 -19.78 1.76
C ALA A 127 9.86 -19.20 0.33
N THR A 128 8.85 -18.42 -0.05
CA THR A 128 8.74 -17.82 -1.38
C THR A 128 9.67 -16.61 -1.61
N GLY A 129 10.42 -16.19 -0.57
CA GLY A 129 11.48 -15.19 -0.68
C GLY A 129 12.69 -15.65 -1.50
N SER A 130 12.87 -16.97 -1.69
CA SER A 130 13.92 -17.51 -2.56
C SER A 130 13.74 -17.06 -4.01
N PRO A 131 14.80 -16.59 -4.71
CA PRO A 131 14.73 -16.25 -6.14
C PRO A 131 14.28 -17.41 -7.04
N SER A 132 14.49 -18.66 -6.62
CA SER A 132 14.08 -19.86 -7.35
C SER A 132 12.60 -20.20 -7.20
N SER A 133 11.88 -19.58 -6.25
CA SER A 133 10.47 -19.88 -6.03
C SER A 133 9.61 -19.38 -7.20
N PRO A 134 8.78 -20.24 -7.82
CA PRO A 134 7.89 -19.86 -8.93
C PRO A 134 6.67 -19.04 -8.48
N VAL A 135 6.48 -18.93 -7.16
CA VAL A 135 5.43 -18.15 -6.50
C VAL A 135 6.09 -17.11 -5.60
N VAL A 136 5.43 -15.98 -5.45
CA VAL A 136 5.66 -15.01 -4.37
C VAL A 136 4.36 -14.84 -3.60
N ALA A 137 4.42 -15.10 -2.30
CA ALA A 137 3.33 -14.85 -1.38
C ALA A 137 3.52 -13.54 -0.63
N TYR A 138 2.41 -12.83 -0.42
CA TYR A 138 2.38 -11.56 0.30
C TYR A 138 1.04 -11.41 1.03
N ALA A 139 1.07 -11.32 2.36
CA ALA A 139 -0.11 -10.89 3.12
C ALA A 139 -0.22 -9.36 2.98
N GLN A 140 -1.03 -8.94 2.02
CA GLN A 140 -1.23 -7.53 1.68
C GLN A 140 -2.70 -7.17 1.53
N GLN A 141 -3.59 -8.04 2.00
CA GLN A 141 -4.99 -7.73 2.06
C GLN A 141 -5.16 -6.40 2.76
N GLN A 142 -5.98 -5.57 2.16
CA GLN A 142 -6.30 -4.28 2.70
C GLN A 142 -7.78 -4.31 3.16
N ASN A 143 -8.38 -3.15 3.43
CA ASN A 143 -9.77 -2.96 3.90
C ASN A 143 -9.95 -3.31 5.37
N ASP A 144 -9.17 -2.65 6.22
CA ASP A 144 -9.21 -2.81 7.68
C ASP A 144 -8.86 -4.24 8.14
N CYS A 145 -7.94 -4.88 7.40
CA CYS A 145 -7.60 -6.28 7.60
C CYS A 145 -7.01 -6.54 8.98
N PHE A 146 -6.36 -5.55 9.63
CA PHE A 146 -5.81 -5.73 10.97
C PHE A 146 -6.92 -6.08 11.97
N ARG A 147 -8.03 -5.34 11.93
CA ARG A 147 -9.16 -5.58 12.84
C ARG A 147 -9.91 -6.86 12.48
N ALA A 148 -10.00 -7.19 11.19
CA ALA A 148 -10.70 -8.38 10.71
C ALA A 148 -9.93 -9.69 10.94
N GLU A 149 -8.64 -9.72 10.60
CA GLU A 149 -7.82 -10.94 10.52
C GLU A 149 -6.78 -11.05 11.65
N TYR A 150 -6.32 -9.91 12.20
CA TYR A 150 -5.18 -9.86 13.12
C TYR A 150 -5.51 -9.27 14.51
N SER A 151 -6.80 -9.20 14.88
CA SER A 151 -7.25 -8.56 16.13
C SER A 151 -6.64 -9.12 17.41
N ALA A 152 -6.13 -10.37 17.39
CA ALA A 152 -5.40 -10.95 18.51
C ALA A 152 -4.08 -10.20 18.84
N LEU A 153 -3.55 -9.43 17.89
CA LEU A 153 -2.36 -8.59 18.06
C LEU A 153 -2.69 -7.14 18.48
N ALA A 154 -3.96 -6.80 18.71
CA ALA A 154 -4.38 -5.42 18.96
C ALA A 154 -3.75 -4.79 20.21
N ALA A 155 -3.32 -5.59 21.18
CA ALA A 155 -2.63 -5.10 22.37
C ALA A 155 -1.17 -4.69 22.09
N ASP A 156 -0.62 -5.04 20.94
CA ASP A 156 0.80 -4.83 20.61
C ASP A 156 1.08 -3.47 19.96
N VAL A 157 0.03 -2.77 19.51
CA VAL A 157 0.09 -1.51 18.76
C VAL A 157 -1.09 -0.62 19.13
N GLU A 158 -0.99 0.69 18.87
CA GLU A 158 -2.13 1.57 19.05
C GLU A 158 -3.14 1.44 17.88
N PRO A 159 -4.45 1.58 18.15
CA PRO A 159 -5.49 1.48 17.11
C PRO A 159 -5.56 2.69 16.17
N HIS A 160 -4.89 3.79 16.52
CA HIS A 160 -4.70 5.01 15.72
C HIS A 160 -3.47 5.78 16.25
N ILE A 161 -3.02 6.80 15.52
CA ILE A 161 -1.90 7.67 15.91
C ILE A 161 -2.46 8.97 16.50
N PRO A 162 -2.37 9.22 17.83
CA PRO A 162 -3.13 10.28 18.50
C PRO A 162 -2.94 11.68 17.90
N TRP A 163 -1.69 12.09 17.65
CA TRP A 163 -1.38 13.41 17.11
C TRP A 163 -1.86 13.59 15.66
N ALA A 164 -1.95 12.50 14.87
CA ALA A 164 -2.46 12.55 13.51
C ALA A 164 -4.00 12.61 13.52
N THR A 165 -4.64 11.83 14.39
CA THR A 165 -6.09 11.86 14.61
C THR A 165 -6.57 13.25 15.03
N GLU A 166 -5.85 13.89 15.96
CA GLU A 166 -6.16 15.26 16.37
C GLU A 166 -5.99 16.26 15.22
N ALA A 167 -4.89 16.16 14.47
CA ALA A 167 -4.61 17.05 13.33
C ALA A 167 -5.65 16.94 12.21
N LEU A 168 -6.08 15.72 11.88
CA LEU A 168 -7.00 15.41 10.79
C LEU A 168 -8.48 15.47 11.23
N ALA A 169 -8.72 15.60 12.53
CA ALA A 169 -10.06 15.61 13.13
C ALA A 169 -10.92 14.38 12.76
N CYS A 170 -10.30 13.24 12.49
CA CYS A 170 -11.00 11.97 12.26
C CYS A 170 -10.12 10.77 12.65
N LEU A 171 -10.78 9.64 12.92
CA LEU A 171 -10.11 8.35 13.15
C LEU A 171 -9.75 7.70 11.80
N PRO A 172 -8.77 6.77 11.76
CA PRO A 172 -8.44 6.05 10.53
C PRO A 172 -9.61 5.16 10.09
N ASP A 173 -10.01 5.26 8.82
CA ASP A 173 -11.05 4.42 8.21
C ASP A 173 -10.63 2.94 8.20
N ALA A 174 -9.32 2.66 8.16
CA ALA A 174 -8.77 1.31 8.12
C ALA A 174 -7.40 1.24 8.83
N VAL A 175 -7.12 0.10 9.45
CA VAL A 175 -5.79 -0.32 9.91
C VAL A 175 -5.48 -1.64 9.24
N ASN A 176 -4.33 -1.72 8.57
CA ASN A 176 -3.91 -2.91 7.83
C ASN A 176 -2.56 -3.41 8.35
N LEU A 177 -2.33 -4.71 8.20
CA LEU A 177 -1.04 -5.35 8.42
C LEU A 177 -0.50 -5.91 7.11
N TRP A 178 0.78 -5.68 6.87
CA TRP A 178 1.49 -6.20 5.71
C TRP A 178 2.64 -7.10 6.15
N ILE A 179 2.66 -8.33 5.64
CA ILE A 179 3.75 -9.30 5.86
C ILE A 179 4.18 -9.85 4.51
N GLY A 180 5.38 -9.48 4.07
CA GLY A 180 5.94 -9.87 2.78
C GLY A 180 7.43 -10.16 2.87
N ASN A 181 8.05 -10.42 1.73
CA ASN A 181 9.48 -10.69 1.61
C ASN A 181 10.13 -9.73 0.59
N GLY A 182 11.43 -9.90 0.32
CA GLY A 182 12.19 -9.03 -0.59
C GLY A 182 11.72 -9.07 -2.06
N ARG A 183 10.83 -10.00 -2.44
CA ARG A 183 10.22 -10.10 -3.76
C ARG A 183 8.81 -9.50 -3.81
N SER A 184 8.22 -9.14 -2.68
CA SER A 184 6.90 -8.51 -2.61
C SER A 184 6.96 -7.05 -3.07
N GLU A 185 6.43 -6.76 -4.26
CA GLU A 185 6.49 -5.44 -4.87
C GLU A 185 5.07 -4.91 -5.14
N THR A 186 4.79 -3.70 -4.66
CA THR A 186 3.56 -2.97 -4.98
C THR A 186 3.85 -2.05 -6.16
N SER A 187 3.03 -2.14 -7.21
CA SER A 187 3.18 -1.33 -8.41
C SER A 187 2.96 0.16 -8.15
N PHE A 188 3.38 1.02 -9.07
CA PHE A 188 3.21 2.46 -8.92
C PHE A 188 1.73 2.85 -8.96
N HIS A 189 1.27 3.59 -7.95
CA HIS A 189 -0.13 3.98 -7.81
C HIS A 189 -0.29 5.27 -6.96
N LYS A 190 -1.54 5.73 -6.83
CA LYS A 190 -1.92 6.81 -5.89
C LYS A 190 -3.18 6.41 -5.14
N ASP A 191 -3.33 6.96 -3.94
CA ASP A 191 -4.50 6.80 -3.08
C ASP A 191 -5.22 8.15 -2.90
N HIS A 192 -6.45 8.12 -2.39
CA HIS A 192 -7.22 9.32 -2.04
C HIS A 192 -7.14 9.61 -0.54
N TYR A 193 -5.96 9.39 0.05
CA TYR A 193 -5.84 9.23 1.48
C TYR A 193 -4.50 9.66 2.07
N GLU A 194 -4.59 10.15 3.31
CA GLU A 194 -3.44 10.37 4.17
C GLU A 194 -2.97 9.05 4.79
N ASN A 195 -1.78 8.58 4.42
CA ASN A 195 -1.27 7.28 4.83
C ASN A 195 -0.13 7.42 5.85
N LEU A 196 -0.29 6.81 7.03
CA LEU A 196 0.78 6.68 8.03
C LEU A 196 1.32 5.25 8.01
N TYR A 197 2.46 5.06 7.34
CA TYR A 197 3.09 3.75 7.18
C TYR A 197 4.14 3.49 8.27
N VAL A 198 3.91 2.50 9.11
CA VAL A 198 4.85 2.11 10.19
C VAL A 198 5.54 0.80 9.83
N VAL A 199 6.87 0.80 9.85
CA VAL A 199 7.68 -0.42 9.73
C VAL A 199 8.06 -0.90 11.12
N VAL A 200 7.51 -2.04 11.53
CA VAL A 200 7.81 -2.68 12.83
C VAL A 200 9.09 -3.51 12.74
N THR A 201 9.17 -4.40 11.73
CA THR A 201 10.32 -5.26 11.46
C THR A 201 10.75 -5.13 10.00
N GLY A 202 12.06 -5.08 9.73
CA GLY A 202 12.61 -5.00 8.38
C GLY A 202 12.67 -3.58 7.80
N LYS A 203 12.44 -3.44 6.49
CA LYS A 203 12.52 -2.17 5.73
C LYS A 203 11.48 -2.15 4.62
N LYS A 204 10.96 -0.96 4.31
CA LYS A 204 10.13 -0.70 3.12
C LYS A 204 10.79 0.40 2.29
N HIS A 205 10.92 0.17 1.00
CA HIS A 205 11.47 1.13 0.06
C HIS A 205 10.33 1.77 -0.73
N PHE A 206 10.24 3.10 -0.68
CA PHE A 206 9.24 3.87 -1.42
C PHE A 206 9.92 4.65 -2.55
N LEU A 207 9.32 4.60 -3.73
CA LEU A 207 9.56 5.55 -4.80
C LEU A 207 8.34 6.46 -4.88
N LEU A 208 8.52 7.75 -4.64
CA LEU A 208 7.43 8.72 -4.60
C LEU A 208 7.53 9.68 -5.78
N LEU A 209 6.37 9.97 -6.38
CA LEU A 209 6.20 11.07 -7.33
C LEU A 209 5.09 11.98 -6.81
N PRO A 210 5.30 13.31 -6.76
CA PRO A 210 4.26 14.22 -6.32
C PRO A 210 3.10 14.24 -7.34
N PRO A 211 1.87 14.60 -6.92
CA PRO A 211 0.72 14.65 -7.82
C PRO A 211 0.93 15.54 -9.06
N THR A 212 1.75 16.59 -8.94
CA THR A 212 2.13 17.49 -10.04
C THR A 212 2.89 16.78 -11.17
N GLU A 213 3.43 15.58 -10.90
CA GLU A 213 4.15 14.74 -11.87
C GLU A 213 3.31 13.59 -12.44
N ALA A 214 2.00 13.53 -12.16
CA ALA A 214 1.13 12.47 -12.67
C ALA A 214 1.13 12.32 -14.20
N HIS A 215 1.39 13.40 -14.94
CA HIS A 215 1.51 13.40 -16.40
C HIS A 215 2.65 12.50 -16.93
N ARG A 216 3.65 12.18 -16.09
CA ARG A 216 4.77 11.29 -16.44
C ARG A 216 4.43 9.80 -16.34
N LEU A 217 3.26 9.46 -15.79
CA LEU A 217 2.88 8.07 -15.54
C LEU A 217 2.22 7.40 -16.75
N TYR A 218 1.92 8.16 -17.82
CA TYR A 218 1.33 7.64 -19.06
C TYR A 218 0.15 6.70 -18.81
N VAL A 219 -0.77 7.10 -17.92
CA VAL A 219 -1.90 6.30 -17.49
C VAL A 219 -2.76 5.89 -18.69
N ARG A 220 -3.11 4.59 -18.76
CA ARG A 220 -3.92 3.99 -19.83
C ARG A 220 -4.93 3.01 -19.24
N SER A 221 -6.00 2.76 -19.99
CA SER A 221 -6.97 1.70 -19.68
C SER A 221 -6.45 0.34 -20.15
N TYR A 222 -6.59 -0.67 -19.30
CA TYR A 222 -6.25 -2.05 -19.60
C TYR A 222 -7.40 -2.99 -19.17
N PRO A 223 -7.62 -4.11 -19.88
CA PRO A 223 -8.53 -5.15 -19.41
C PRO A 223 -8.11 -5.67 -18.04
N ALA A 224 -9.06 -5.81 -17.12
CA ALA A 224 -8.80 -6.42 -15.82
C ALA A 224 -8.72 -7.95 -15.93
N ALA A 225 -7.77 -8.53 -15.22
CA ALA A 225 -7.60 -9.97 -15.08
C ALA A 225 -7.21 -10.31 -13.64
N GLN A 226 -7.34 -11.58 -13.29
CA GLN A 226 -6.91 -12.11 -12.01
C GLN A 226 -6.03 -13.34 -12.22
N TYR A 227 -4.93 -13.43 -11.47
CA TYR A 227 -4.15 -14.65 -11.39
C TYR A 227 -4.94 -15.77 -10.71
N VAL A 228 -4.85 -16.97 -11.27
CA VAL A 228 -5.36 -18.21 -10.68
C VAL A 228 -4.19 -19.17 -10.59
N ALA A 229 -3.86 -19.61 -9.37
CA ALA A 229 -2.81 -20.58 -9.12
C ALA A 229 -3.39 -22.00 -9.09
N ARG A 230 -2.84 -22.90 -9.92
CA ARG A 230 -3.15 -24.33 -9.95
C ARG A 230 -1.89 -25.14 -9.67
N THR A 231 -2.03 -26.18 -8.87
CA THR A 231 -0.95 -27.14 -8.64
C THR A 231 -1.05 -28.23 -9.72
N SER A 232 0.03 -28.45 -10.45
CA SER A 232 0.14 -29.55 -11.42
C SER A 232 0.26 -30.89 -10.69
N SER A 233 0.15 -32.00 -11.45
CA SER A 233 0.46 -33.34 -10.94
C SER A 233 1.91 -33.50 -10.48
N SER A 234 2.84 -32.66 -10.97
CA SER A 234 4.24 -32.58 -10.55
C SER A 234 4.46 -31.72 -9.31
N SER A 235 3.41 -31.24 -8.64
CA SER A 235 3.48 -30.27 -7.53
C SER A 235 4.04 -28.89 -7.90
N GLU A 236 4.11 -28.58 -9.20
CA GLU A 236 4.50 -27.26 -9.68
C GLU A 236 3.29 -26.31 -9.63
N VAL A 237 3.51 -25.09 -9.15
CA VAL A 237 2.46 -24.07 -9.16
C VAL A 237 2.48 -23.33 -10.49
N LEU A 238 1.39 -23.44 -11.23
CA LEU A 238 1.17 -22.77 -12.51
C LEU A 238 0.15 -21.65 -12.33
N PHE A 239 0.44 -20.50 -12.94
CA PHE A 239 -0.48 -19.37 -12.96
C PHE A 239 -1.13 -19.23 -14.33
N SER A 240 -2.46 -19.07 -14.33
CA SER A 240 -3.23 -18.62 -15.48
C SER A 240 -3.93 -17.30 -15.17
N LEU A 241 -4.27 -16.52 -16.19
CA LEU A 241 -5.12 -15.34 -16.03
C LEU A 241 -6.58 -15.74 -16.26
N TYR A 242 -7.47 -15.20 -15.43
CA TYR A 242 -8.92 -15.32 -15.54
C TYR A 242 -9.55 -13.94 -15.76
N TRP A 243 -10.57 -13.89 -16.61
CA TRP A 243 -11.28 -12.67 -17.00
C TRP A 243 -12.70 -12.76 -16.42
N PRO A 244 -13.03 -11.99 -15.37
CA PRO A 244 -14.39 -11.97 -14.86
C PRO A 244 -15.33 -11.44 -15.96
N LEU A 245 -16.35 -12.23 -16.32
CA LEU A 245 -17.29 -11.95 -17.43
C LEU A 245 -18.08 -10.63 -17.29
N ARG A 246 -17.97 -9.94 -16.16
CA ARG A 246 -18.47 -8.59 -15.92
C ARG A 246 -17.57 -7.87 -14.94
N SER A 247 -16.84 -6.86 -15.38
CA SER A 247 -16.41 -5.76 -14.50
C SER A 247 -16.23 -4.50 -15.35
N PRO A 248 -16.85 -3.36 -14.97
CA PRO A 248 -16.63 -2.11 -15.66
C PRO A 248 -15.15 -1.73 -15.58
N GLN A 249 -14.63 -1.21 -16.69
CA GLN A 249 -13.30 -0.62 -16.75
C GLN A 249 -13.25 0.56 -15.77
N LEU A 250 -12.61 0.38 -14.63
CA LEU A 250 -12.09 1.47 -13.80
C LEU A 250 -11.22 0.84 -12.72
N VAL A 251 -9.90 1.02 -12.83
CA VAL A 251 -9.00 0.69 -11.73
C VAL A 251 -8.48 1.99 -11.12
N LEU A 252 -9.05 2.30 -9.96
CA LEU A 252 -8.58 3.30 -9.02
C LEU A 252 -7.82 2.52 -7.94
N PHE A 253 -6.52 2.78 -7.78
CA PHE A 253 -5.72 2.12 -6.76
C PHE A 253 -5.88 2.78 -5.40
N LEU A 254 -5.67 1.98 -4.34
CA LEU A 254 -6.02 2.29 -2.97
C LEU A 254 -5.07 1.59 -1.94
N MET A 255 -4.55 2.23 -0.85
CA MET A 255 -4.92 2.22 0.63
C MET A 255 -3.79 2.73 1.57
N VAL A 256 -3.94 3.52 2.67
CA VAL A 256 -4.84 3.58 3.86
C VAL A 256 -5.19 5.01 4.26
N ARG A 257 -6.31 5.15 4.98
CA ARG A 257 -7.39 6.08 4.70
C ARG A 257 -7.79 7.01 5.87
N TYR A 258 -7.53 8.33 5.79
CA TYR A 258 -8.34 9.37 6.45
C TYR A 258 -9.25 10.01 5.40
N ALA A 259 -10.58 9.97 5.57
CA ALA A 259 -11.49 10.72 4.72
C ALA A 259 -11.22 12.23 4.90
N ALA A 260 -10.68 12.89 3.87
CA ALA A 260 -10.65 14.34 3.83
C ALA A 260 -12.11 14.83 3.93
N GLY A 261 -12.45 15.46 5.05
CA GLY A 261 -13.72 16.15 5.19
C GLY A 261 -13.82 17.17 4.06
N ASN A 262 -14.82 17.02 3.19
CA ASN A 262 -15.22 18.07 2.26
C ASN A 262 -15.73 19.26 3.09
N GLY A 263 -14.81 20.12 3.51
CA GLY A 263 -15.13 21.49 3.90
C GLY A 263 -15.64 22.20 2.67
N ARG A 264 -16.95 22.13 2.43
CA ARG A 264 -17.64 23.10 1.58
C ARG A 264 -17.50 24.46 2.26
N ALA A 265 -16.54 25.25 1.81
CA ALA A 265 -16.64 26.68 1.88
C ALA A 265 -17.57 27.12 0.74
N GLU A 266 -18.81 27.44 1.07
CA GLU A 266 -19.64 28.30 0.22
C GLU A 266 -19.60 29.71 0.80
N ALA A 267 -19.17 30.67 -0.03
CA ALA A 267 -19.30 32.08 0.22
C ALA A 267 -20.40 32.67 -0.67
N GLY A 268 -21.32 33.39 -0.05
CA GLY A 268 -22.11 34.49 -0.63
C GLY A 268 -23.63 34.25 -0.69
N ASN A 269 -24.51 35.25 -0.60
CA ASN A 269 -24.47 36.62 -0.07
C ASN A 269 -25.94 37.14 -0.03
N VAL A 270 -26.23 38.08 0.87
CA VAL A 270 -27.37 39.07 0.90
C VAL A 270 -28.83 38.63 1.18
N GLY A 271 -29.41 39.27 2.21
CA GLY A 271 -30.84 39.65 2.33
C GLY A 271 -31.53 39.03 3.55
N ALA A 272 -32.00 39.75 4.57
CA ALA A 272 -32.28 41.19 4.75
C ALA A 272 -31.86 41.65 6.15
#